data_AF-A0A960TV45-F1
#
_entry.id   AF-A0A960TV45-F1
#
_cell.length_a   1.000
_cell.length_b   1.000
_cell.length_c   1.000
_cell.angle_alpha   90.00
_cell.angle_beta   90.00
_cell.angle_gamma   90.00
#
_symmetry.space_group_name_H-M   'P 1'
#
loop_
_entity.id
_entity.type
_entity.pdbx_description
1 polymer ?
#
loop_
_entity_poly.entity_id
_entity_poly.type
_entity_poly.pdbx_seq_one_letter_code
_entity_poly.pdbx_strand_id
1 'polypeptide(L)'
;MGRPWWFIRSARSSVDPGGTHREHRQGHLRGGRLVARTFLILAALNGLAAVALGAFGAHGLQARLADAADAAKRLDWWRTAAHYHLVHAVVLGLVGVLAERAASQALAMSGWAFLVGMLIFGGSLYAMALGGPRWLGAVTPLGGVGLLIGWGALLAAALKR
;
A
#
# COMPACT_ATOMS: atom_id res chain seq x y z
N MET A 1 8.01 -65.12 36.73
CA MET A 1 6.60 -64.69 36.76
C MET A 1 6.39 -63.61 35.70
N GLY A 2 5.92 -64.01 34.52
CA GLY A 2 5.72 -63.13 33.35
C GLY A 2 4.31 -62.54 33.33
N ARG A 3 4.20 -61.26 32.94
CA ARG A 3 2.92 -60.52 32.90
C ARG A 3 2.07 -61.00 31.71
N PRO A 4 0.72 -61.10 31.85
CA PRO A 4 -0.13 -61.66 30.82
C PRO A 4 -0.40 -60.66 29.66
N TRP A 5 -0.56 -61.22 28.47
CA TRP A 5 -0.52 -60.62 27.14
C TRP A 5 -1.70 -59.70 26.76
N TRP A 6 -2.64 -59.43 27.66
CA TRP A 6 -3.87 -58.68 27.37
C TRP A 6 -3.84 -57.22 27.84
N PHE A 7 -2.68 -56.72 28.26
CA PHE A 7 -2.46 -55.34 28.70
C PHE A 7 -1.77 -54.50 27.62
N ILE A 8 -2.35 -54.38 26.43
CA ILE A 8 -2.02 -53.31 25.48
C ILE A 8 -3.31 -52.57 25.17
N ARG A 9 -3.49 -51.46 25.89
CA ARG A 9 -4.48 -50.43 25.54
C ARG A 9 -4.32 -50.12 24.05
N SER A 10 -5.37 -50.39 23.29
CA SER A 10 -5.55 -49.87 21.94
C SER A 10 -5.39 -48.35 21.98
N ALA A 11 -4.22 -47.84 21.57
CA ALA A 11 -4.07 -46.45 21.20
C ALA A 11 -4.99 -46.23 20.00
N ARG A 12 -6.19 -45.70 20.24
CA ARG A 12 -6.96 -45.06 19.17
C ARG A 12 -6.05 -43.95 18.66
N SER A 13 -5.50 -44.12 17.47
CA SER A 13 -5.03 -42.99 16.69
C SER A 13 -6.25 -42.10 16.45
N SER A 14 -6.43 -41.10 17.30
CA SER A 14 -7.28 -39.97 16.98
C SER A 14 -6.59 -39.22 15.85
N VAL A 15 -6.73 -39.73 14.63
CA VAL A 15 -6.56 -38.93 13.42
C VAL A 15 -7.64 -37.87 13.54
N ASP A 16 -7.27 -36.70 14.07
CA ASP A 16 -8.12 -35.51 14.05
C ASP A 16 -8.31 -35.11 12.59
N PRO A 17 -9.49 -35.35 11.98
CA PRO A 17 -9.71 -35.04 10.57
C PRO A 17 -9.73 -33.52 10.33
N GLY A 18 -9.77 -32.71 11.39
CA GLY A 18 -9.90 -31.25 11.34
C GLY A 18 -8.59 -30.46 11.37
N GLY A 19 -7.44 -31.10 11.58
CA GLY A 19 -6.14 -30.41 11.74
C GLY A 19 -5.68 -29.66 10.49
N THR A 20 -5.71 -30.31 9.33
CA THR A 20 -5.17 -29.75 8.08
C THR A 20 -5.98 -28.56 7.55
N HIS A 21 -7.31 -28.61 7.66
CA HIS A 21 -8.19 -27.51 7.24
C HIS A 21 -8.12 -26.29 8.17
N ARG A 22 -7.93 -26.48 9.48
CA ARG A 22 -7.78 -25.38 10.45
C ARG A 22 -6.44 -24.66 10.28
N GLU A 23 -5.35 -25.39 10.05
CA GLU A 23 -4.02 -24.80 9.84
C GLU A 23 -3.95 -23.98 8.56
N HIS A 24 -4.48 -24.50 7.43
CA HIS A 24 -4.54 -23.75 6.17
C HIS A 24 -5.34 -22.45 6.30
N ARG A 25 -6.49 -22.48 6.99
CA ARG A 25 -7.31 -21.30 7.23
C ARG A 25 -6.59 -20.28 8.14
N GLN A 26 -5.86 -20.74 9.15
CA GLN A 26 -5.08 -19.85 10.02
C GLN A 26 -3.90 -19.18 9.30
N GLY A 27 -3.21 -19.90 8.41
CA GLY A 27 -2.12 -19.35 7.59
C GLY A 27 -2.60 -18.20 6.68
N HIS A 28 -3.73 -18.39 6.01
CA HIS A 28 -4.32 -17.37 5.13
C HIS A 28 -4.75 -16.10 5.90
N LEU A 29 -5.34 -16.27 7.09
CA LEU A 29 -5.74 -15.16 7.96
C LEU A 29 -4.54 -14.40 8.55
N ARG A 30 -3.43 -15.08 8.81
CA ARG A 30 -2.17 -14.44 9.26
C ARG A 30 -1.55 -13.60 8.15
N GLY A 31 -1.48 -14.13 6.93
CA GLY A 31 -0.95 -13.39 5.77
C GLY A 31 -1.71 -12.10 5.48
N GLY A 32 -3.06 -12.16 5.47
CA GLY A 32 -3.90 -10.98 5.27
C GLY A 32 -3.67 -9.88 6.30
N ARG A 33 -3.56 -10.24 7.59
CA ARG A 33 -3.31 -9.28 8.67
C ARG A 33 -1.94 -8.59 8.57
N LEU A 34 -0.91 -9.30 8.11
CA LEU A 34 0.42 -8.70 7.91
C LEU A 34 0.40 -7.68 6.77
N VAL A 35 -0.26 -8.01 5.64
CA VAL A 35 -0.42 -7.08 4.51
C VAL A 35 -1.21 -5.84 4.94
N ALA A 36 -2.33 -6.04 5.65
CA ALA A 36 -3.14 -4.95 6.16
C ALA A 36 -2.33 -4.00 7.06
N ARG A 37 -1.63 -4.54 8.05
CA ARG A 37 -0.80 -3.76 8.97
C ARG A 37 0.27 -2.96 8.22
N THR A 38 0.95 -3.58 7.25
CA THR A 38 1.95 -2.92 6.41
C THR A 38 1.34 -1.74 5.66
N PHE A 39 0.19 -1.92 5.01
CA PHE A 39 -0.46 -0.84 4.27
C PHE A 39 -0.95 0.29 5.18
N LEU A 40 -1.47 -0.01 6.37
CA LEU A 40 -1.86 1.02 7.33
C LEU A 40 -0.67 1.86 7.79
N ILE A 41 0.47 1.23 8.09
CA ILE A 41 1.71 1.94 8.46
C ILE A 41 2.18 2.83 7.30
N LEU A 42 2.24 2.27 6.09
CA LEU A 42 2.68 3.02 4.91
C LEU A 42 1.73 4.17 4.56
N ALA A 43 0.42 3.97 4.71
CA ALA A 43 -0.59 5.01 4.54
C ALA A 43 -0.39 6.15 5.54
N ALA A 44 -0.17 5.83 6.82
CA ALA A 44 0.07 6.84 7.85
C ALA A 44 1.35 7.64 7.59
N LEU A 45 2.44 6.97 7.24
CA LEU A 45 3.71 7.63 6.90
C LEU A 45 3.57 8.54 5.67
N ASN A 46 2.89 8.07 4.62
CA ASN A 46 2.68 8.86 3.41
C ASN A 46 1.67 9.98 3.62
N GLY A 47 0.64 9.79 4.45
CA GLY A 47 -0.31 10.85 4.81
C GLY A 47 0.38 11.96 5.59
N LEU A 48 1.22 11.61 6.57
CA LEU A 48 2.06 12.56 7.30
C LEU A 48 2.98 13.34 6.34
N ALA A 49 3.68 12.63 5.44
CA ALA A 49 4.55 13.26 4.46
C ALA A 49 3.77 14.18 3.51
N ALA A 50 2.63 13.76 2.99
CA ALA A 50 1.82 14.54 2.06
C ALA A 50 1.28 15.82 2.70
N VAL A 51 0.85 15.77 3.97
CA VAL A 51 0.44 16.97 4.72
C VAL A 51 1.62 17.91 4.93
N ALA A 52 2.78 17.40 5.33
CA ALA A 52 3.98 18.21 5.52
C ALA A 52 4.44 18.88 4.21
N LEU A 53 4.47 18.11 3.12
CA LEU A 53 4.83 18.61 1.78
C LEU A 53 3.79 19.61 1.26
N GLY A 54 2.50 19.38 1.49
CA GLY A 54 1.44 20.33 1.16
C GLY A 54 1.60 21.66 1.89
N ALA A 55 1.83 21.62 3.21
CA ALA A 55 2.07 22.81 4.02
C ALA A 55 3.34 23.55 3.59
N PHE A 56 4.43 22.82 3.32
CA PHE A 56 5.66 23.38 2.78
C PHE A 56 5.42 24.04 1.42
N GLY A 57 4.63 23.44 0.53
CA GLY A 57 4.29 24.02 -0.76
C GLY A 57 3.62 25.38 -0.65
N ALA A 58 2.61 25.48 0.23
CA ALA A 58 1.81 26.68 0.41
C ALA A 58 2.54 27.83 1.13
N HIS A 59 3.37 27.52 2.13
CA HIS A 59 3.98 28.54 3.00
C HIS A 59 5.48 28.71 2.76
N GLY A 60 6.19 27.63 2.46
CA GLY A 60 7.66 27.62 2.37
C GLY A 60 8.19 27.72 0.95
N LEU A 61 7.67 26.92 0.02
CA LEU A 61 8.16 26.84 -1.35
C LEU A 61 7.77 28.07 -2.16
N GLN A 62 6.52 28.54 -2.02
CA GLN A 62 6.06 29.73 -2.73
C GLN A 62 6.95 30.95 -2.48
N ALA A 63 7.33 31.20 -1.22
CA ALA A 63 8.25 32.29 -0.87
C ALA A 63 9.65 32.08 -1.49
N ARG A 64 10.16 30.84 -1.51
CA ARG A 64 11.49 30.52 -2.10
C ARG A 64 11.53 30.66 -3.62
N LEU A 65 10.39 30.62 -4.28
CA LEU A 65 10.29 30.72 -5.74
C LEU A 65 9.86 32.10 -6.22
N ALA A 66 9.70 33.09 -5.34
CA ALA A 66 9.13 34.40 -5.69
C ALA A 66 9.78 35.07 -6.91
N ASP A 67 11.10 34.95 -7.06
CA ASP A 67 11.86 35.57 -8.14
C ASP A 67 12.18 34.61 -9.30
N ALA A 68 11.73 33.36 -9.24
CA ALA A 68 12.00 32.37 -10.28
C ALA A 68 11.07 32.58 -11.49
N ALA A 69 11.63 32.70 -12.69
CA ALA A 69 10.86 32.88 -13.91
C ALA A 69 9.85 31.75 -14.19
N ASP A 70 10.10 30.53 -13.69
CA ASP A 70 9.21 29.38 -13.83
C ASP A 70 8.48 29.00 -12.52
N ALA A 71 8.36 29.92 -11.57
CA ALA A 71 7.74 29.72 -10.26
C ALA A 71 6.34 29.10 -10.34
N ALA A 72 5.46 29.67 -11.17
CA ALA A 72 4.08 29.19 -11.31
C ALA A 72 4.02 27.71 -11.73
N LYS A 73 4.86 27.31 -12.69
CA LYS A 73 4.93 25.93 -13.19
C LYS A 73 5.46 24.97 -12.13
N ARG A 74 6.47 25.38 -11.37
CA ARG A 74 7.05 24.57 -10.29
C ARG A 74 6.09 24.41 -9.12
N LEU A 75 5.34 25.45 -8.77
CA LEU A 75 4.30 25.39 -7.76
C LEU A 75 3.12 24.51 -8.21
N ASP A 76 2.77 24.51 -9.49
CA ASP A 76 1.75 23.63 -10.05
C ASP A 76 2.15 22.14 -9.96
N TRP A 77 3.38 21.81 -10.35
CA TRP A 77 3.92 20.46 -10.16
C TRP A 77 3.89 20.03 -8.70
N TRP A 78 4.32 20.92 -7.79
CA TRP A 78 4.32 20.63 -6.35
C TRP A 78 2.90 20.37 -5.82
N ARG A 79 1.93 21.22 -6.18
CA ARG A 79 0.53 21.06 -5.75
C ARG A 79 -0.07 19.78 -6.29
N THR A 80 0.17 19.46 -7.55
CA THR A 80 -0.28 18.21 -8.17
C THR A 80 0.32 17.00 -7.47
N ALA A 81 1.62 17.03 -7.18
CA ALA A 81 2.30 15.97 -6.44
C ALA A 81 1.70 15.77 -5.04
N ALA A 82 1.53 16.84 -4.27
CA ALA A 82 0.96 16.80 -2.92
C ALA A 82 -0.49 16.32 -2.90
N HIS A 83 -1.29 16.75 -3.86
CA HIS A 83 -2.67 16.30 -4.00
C HIS A 83 -2.75 14.79 -4.27
N TYR A 84 -2.03 14.32 -5.29
CA TYR A 84 -2.04 12.90 -5.63
C TYR A 84 -1.43 12.03 -4.53
N HIS A 85 -0.38 12.52 -3.85
CA HIS A 85 0.25 11.82 -2.72
C HIS A 85 -0.74 11.65 -1.55
N LEU A 86 -1.45 12.71 -1.17
CA LEU A 86 -2.43 12.65 -0.08
C LEU A 86 -3.61 11.73 -0.42
N VAL A 87 -4.20 11.88 -1.62
CA VAL A 87 -5.33 11.06 -2.06
C VAL A 87 -4.96 9.58 -2.01
N HIS A 88 -3.82 9.20 -2.57
CA HIS A 88 -3.44 7.79 -2.66
C HIS A 88 -2.90 7.23 -1.33
N ALA A 89 -2.40 8.08 -0.41
CA ALA A 89 -2.12 7.67 0.96
C ALA A 89 -3.42 7.28 1.70
N VAL A 90 -4.49 8.06 1.54
CA VAL A 90 -5.82 7.74 2.12
C VAL A 90 -6.37 6.45 1.51
N VAL A 91 -6.29 6.30 0.19
CA VAL A 91 -6.74 5.08 -0.50
C VAL A 91 -5.92 3.86 -0.07
N LEU A 92 -4.60 3.99 0.13
CA LEU A 92 -3.77 2.91 0.67
C LEU A 92 -4.23 2.48 2.07
N GLY A 93 -4.63 3.45 2.91
CA GLY A 93 -5.22 3.17 4.21
C GLY A 93 -6.53 2.38 4.11
N LEU A 94 -7.42 2.79 3.18
CA LEU A 94 -8.65 2.05 2.87
C LEU A 94 -8.36 0.62 2.43
N VAL A 95 -7.38 0.41 1.54
CA VAL A 95 -6.94 -0.92 1.11
C VAL A 95 -6.45 -1.75 2.31
N GLY A 96 -5.69 -1.14 3.22
CA GLY A 96 -5.27 -1.76 4.48
C GLY A 96 -6.46 -2.25 5.32
N VAL A 97 -7.46 -1.39 5.55
CA VAL A 97 -8.69 -1.75 6.29
C VAL A 97 -9.45 -2.88 5.58
N LEU A 98 -9.58 -2.83 4.26
CA LEU A 98 -10.25 -3.88 3.49
C LEU A 98 -9.51 -5.22 3.56
N ALA A 99 -8.18 -5.19 3.60
CA ALA A 99 -7.33 -6.37 3.71
C ALA A 99 -7.42 -7.06 5.08
N GLU A 100 -7.80 -6.34 6.15
CA GLU A 100 -8.08 -6.97 7.46
C GLU A 100 -9.29 -7.89 7.41
N ARG A 101 -10.30 -7.54 6.58
CA ARG A 101 -11.55 -8.28 6.47
C ARG A 101 -11.42 -9.54 5.61
N ALA A 102 -10.63 -9.47 4.55
CA ALA A 102 -10.41 -10.59 3.66
C ALA A 102 -9.04 -10.48 2.98
N ALA A 103 -8.21 -11.51 3.13
CA ALA A 103 -6.97 -11.61 2.39
C ALA A 103 -7.29 -11.79 0.90
N SER A 104 -6.80 -10.89 0.05
CA SER A 104 -7.01 -10.92 -1.39
C SER A 104 -5.74 -10.50 -2.11
N GLN A 105 -5.31 -11.31 -3.08
CA GLN A 105 -4.18 -10.95 -3.95
C GLN A 105 -4.45 -9.65 -4.71
N ALA A 106 -5.71 -9.38 -5.08
CA ALA A 106 -6.08 -8.14 -5.76
C ALA A 106 -5.95 -6.92 -4.82
N LEU A 107 -6.27 -7.05 -3.53
CA LEU A 107 -6.03 -5.98 -2.54
C LEU A 107 -4.53 -5.76 -2.31
N ALA A 108 -3.73 -6.83 -2.24
CA ALA A 108 -2.28 -6.71 -2.14
C ALA A 108 -1.69 -5.99 -3.36
N MET A 109 -2.09 -6.38 -4.56
CA MET A 109 -1.67 -5.72 -5.81
C MET A 109 -2.09 -4.25 -5.83
N SER A 110 -3.32 -3.95 -5.40
CA SER A 110 -3.84 -2.58 -5.29
C SER A 110 -2.97 -1.70 -4.39
N GLY A 111 -2.69 -2.14 -3.17
CA GLY A 111 -1.91 -1.37 -2.20
C GLY A 111 -0.47 -1.11 -2.66
N TRP A 112 0.21 -2.13 -3.21
CA TRP A 112 1.57 -1.94 -3.74
C TRP A 112 1.62 -1.06 -4.98
N ALA A 113 0.65 -1.19 -5.89
CA ALA A 113 0.56 -0.35 -7.08
C ALA A 113 0.30 1.12 -6.72
N PHE A 114 -0.57 1.39 -5.73
CA PHE A 114 -0.76 2.76 -5.22
C PHE A 114 0.50 3.32 -4.59
N LEU A 115 1.19 2.54 -3.73
CA LEU A 115 2.42 2.98 -3.09
C LEU A 115 3.51 3.35 -4.11
N VAL A 116 3.82 2.43 -5.01
CA VAL A 116 4.86 2.66 -6.02
C VAL A 116 4.43 3.78 -6.98
N GLY A 117 3.18 3.76 -7.43
CA GLY A 117 2.62 4.77 -8.32
C GLY A 117 2.69 6.17 -7.74
N MET A 118 2.28 6.37 -6.48
CA MET A 118 2.28 7.69 -5.85
C MET A 118 3.70 8.21 -5.58
N LEU A 119 4.65 7.33 -5.23
CA LEU A 119 6.03 7.72 -5.01
C LEU A 119 6.73 8.11 -6.32
N ILE A 120 6.51 7.39 -7.42
CA ILE A 120 7.08 7.74 -8.72
C ILE A 120 6.40 8.99 -9.29
N PHE A 121 5.07 9.05 -9.28
CA PHE A 121 4.30 10.17 -9.80
C PHE A 121 4.59 11.45 -9.01
N GLY A 122 4.37 11.43 -7.70
CA GLY A 122 4.59 12.59 -6.84
C GLY A 122 6.08 12.93 -6.71
N GLY A 123 6.94 11.93 -6.51
CA GLY A 123 8.39 12.14 -6.35
C GLY A 123 9.04 12.80 -7.56
N SER A 124 8.69 12.39 -8.79
CA SER A 124 9.21 13.03 -10.01
C SER A 124 8.77 14.49 -10.12
N LEU A 125 7.51 14.80 -9.81
CA LEU A 125 6.98 16.16 -9.81
C LEU A 125 7.60 17.04 -8.70
N TYR A 126 7.75 16.52 -7.48
CA TYR A 126 8.45 17.22 -6.39
C TYR A 126 9.91 17.52 -6.77
N ALA A 127 10.62 16.56 -7.35
CA ALA A 127 11.99 16.75 -7.80
C ALA A 127 12.09 17.85 -8.87
N MET A 128 11.24 17.84 -9.89
CA MET A 128 11.19 18.91 -10.89
C MET A 128 10.84 20.27 -10.30
N ALA A 129 9.90 20.31 -9.34
CA ALA A 129 9.55 21.53 -8.63
C ALA A 129 10.73 22.10 -7.80
N LEU A 130 11.66 21.26 -7.37
CA LEU A 130 12.89 21.68 -6.67
C LEU A 130 14.07 21.98 -7.60
N GLY A 131 13.87 21.94 -8.94
CA GLY A 131 14.91 22.22 -9.92
C GLY A 131 15.62 20.98 -10.48
N GLY A 132 15.06 19.80 -10.24
CA GLY A 132 15.52 18.55 -10.85
C GLY A 132 15.33 18.52 -12.38
N PRO A 133 15.92 17.52 -13.06
CA PRO A 133 15.90 17.43 -14.52
C PRO A 133 14.49 17.33 -15.10
N ARG A 134 14.21 18.06 -16.19
CA ARG A 134 12.87 18.08 -16.82
C ARG A 134 12.47 16.77 -17.50
N TRP A 135 13.43 15.88 -17.80
CA TRP A 135 13.13 14.55 -18.34
C TRP A 135 12.38 13.66 -17.34
N LEU A 136 12.40 14.00 -16.04
CA LEU A 136 11.56 13.35 -15.04
C LEU A 136 10.06 13.45 -15.36
N GLY A 137 9.65 14.44 -16.15
CA GLY A 137 8.28 14.53 -16.67
C GLY A 137 7.89 13.35 -17.56
N ALA A 138 8.85 12.66 -18.20
CA ALA A 138 8.59 11.41 -18.93
C ALA A 138 8.48 10.19 -18.00
N VAL A 139 8.99 10.30 -16.75
CA VAL A 139 8.86 9.27 -15.71
C VAL A 139 7.52 9.36 -15.00
N THR A 140 6.97 10.58 -14.82
CA THR A 140 5.69 10.82 -14.14
C THR A 140 4.54 9.93 -14.65
N PRO A 141 4.34 9.72 -15.98
CA PRO A 141 3.32 8.82 -16.51
C PRO A 141 3.45 7.37 -16.04
N LEU A 142 4.66 6.86 -15.80
CA LEU A 142 4.86 5.50 -15.28
C LEU A 142 4.25 5.35 -13.89
N GLY A 143 4.40 6.38 -13.05
CA GLY A 143 3.71 6.44 -11.76
C GLY A 143 2.19 6.48 -11.93
N GLY A 144 1.70 7.25 -12.89
CA GLY A 144 0.27 7.32 -13.23
C GLY A 144 -0.32 5.96 -13.66
N VAL A 145 0.42 5.18 -14.46
CA VAL A 145 0.04 3.80 -14.80
C VAL A 145 -0.04 2.92 -13.55
N GLY A 146 0.91 3.06 -12.63
CA GLY A 146 0.84 2.37 -11.33
C GLY A 146 -0.42 2.71 -10.54
N LEU A 147 -0.83 3.99 -10.51
CA LEU A 147 -2.07 4.42 -9.86
C LEU A 147 -3.31 3.82 -10.55
N LEU A 148 -3.34 3.78 -11.89
CA LEU A 148 -4.42 3.15 -12.65
C LEU A 148 -4.53 1.65 -12.36
N ILE A 149 -3.39 0.94 -12.31
CA ILE A 149 -3.34 -0.48 -11.91
C ILE A 149 -3.88 -0.64 -10.49
N GLY A 150 -3.52 0.26 -9.57
CA GLY A 150 -4.01 0.25 -8.19
C GLY A 150 -5.53 0.32 -8.11
N TRP A 151 -6.15 1.24 -8.84
CA TRP A 151 -7.60 1.38 -8.93
C TRP A 151 -8.26 0.19 -9.62
N GLY A 152 -7.70 -0.30 -10.73
CA GLY A 152 -8.21 -1.48 -11.43
C GLY A 152 -8.18 -2.74 -10.57
N ALA A 153 -7.11 -2.92 -9.78
CA ALA A 153 -6.97 -4.01 -8.83
C ALA A 153 -7.99 -3.91 -7.68
N LEU A 154 -8.23 -2.69 -7.17
CA LEU A 154 -9.25 -2.45 -6.14
C LEU A 154 -10.65 -2.76 -6.67
N LEU A 155 -10.97 -2.34 -7.89
CA LEU A 155 -12.23 -2.67 -8.57
C LEU A 155 -12.38 -4.19 -8.73
N ALA A 156 -11.34 -4.88 -9.22
CA ALA A 156 -11.36 -6.34 -9.34
C ALA A 156 -11.55 -7.05 -7.99
N ALA A 157 -10.96 -6.52 -6.91
CA ALA A 157 -11.16 -7.04 -5.57
C ALA A 157 -12.60 -6.85 -5.06
N ALA A 158 -13.27 -5.77 -5.48
CA ALA A 158 -14.67 -5.52 -5.12
C ALA A 158 -15.64 -6.42 -5.89
N LEU A 159 -15.37 -6.68 -7.19
CA LEU A 159 -16.22 -7.51 -8.04
C LEU A 159 -16.12 -9.02 -7.75
N LYS A 160 -15.01 -9.47 -7.15
CA LYS A 160 -14.79 -10.88 -6.79
C LYS A 160 -15.32 -11.26 -5.40
N ARG A 161 -16.08 -10.37 -4.75
CA ARG A 161 -16.68 -10.63 -3.44
C ARG A 161 -17.96 -11.44 -3.56
#